data_AF-N1U4S4-F1
#
_entry.id   AF-N1U4S4-F1
#
_cell.length_a   1.000
_cell.length_b   1.000
_cell.length_c   1.000
_cell.angle_alpha   90.00
_cell.angle_beta   90.00
_cell.angle_gamma   90.00
#
_symmetry.space_group_name_H-M   'P 1'
#
loop_
_entity.id
_entity.type
_entity.pdbx_description
1 polymer ?
#
loop_
_entity_poly.entity_id
_entity_poly.type
_entity_poly.pdbx_seq_one_letter_code
_entity_poly.pdbx_strand_id
1 'polypeptide(L)'
;MSFELKILHSRSVFSGEVQCIVIKKNTELPGKGINWFIEKSEDFKKGSPSEKKQLINEMLFDVFHYEKWPKVLEHFNLESNNLPIKTFTQSNGSALKIKSNGGESEFHKNLKETISKNPDLLNLKNYVVGETEYFFPSADAIDILFENSKSIVEIKVKSKISNEADIIRGMFQCIKYESPIEAKNRVNGSRKKIRVILALENEFPKNLLIST
;
A
#
# COMPACT_ATOMS: atom_id res chain seq x y z
N MET A 1 -11.53 18.59 52.10
CA MET A 1 -11.95 17.26 51.62
C MET A 1 -11.09 16.97 50.40
N SER A 2 -10.03 16.18 50.59
CA SER A 2 -9.02 15.92 49.56
C SER A 2 -9.43 14.69 48.77
N PHE A 3 -9.53 14.80 47.45
CA PHE A 3 -9.69 13.66 46.56
C PHE A 3 -8.33 13.28 46.00
N GLU A 4 -7.83 12.12 46.42
CA GLU A 4 -6.62 11.48 45.90
C GLU A 4 -7.01 10.65 44.67
N LEU A 5 -6.62 11.11 43.48
CA LEU A 5 -6.82 10.36 42.23
C LEU A 5 -5.66 9.37 42.05
N LYS A 6 -5.83 8.14 42.54
CA LYS A 6 -4.94 7.03 42.17
C LYS A 6 -5.27 6.57 40.75
N ILE A 7 -4.44 6.98 39.80
CA ILE A 7 -4.42 6.39 38.46
C ILE A 7 -3.85 4.97 38.60
N LEU A 8 -4.74 4.00 38.79
CA LEU A 8 -4.41 2.59 38.69
C LEU A 8 -4.05 2.29 37.24
N HIS A 9 -2.95 1.56 37.08
CA HIS A 9 -2.31 1.19 35.84
C HIS A 9 -3.22 0.27 35.00
N SER A 10 -4.25 0.81 34.36
CA SER A 10 -4.88 0.17 33.20
C SER A 10 -4.32 0.86 31.96
N ARG A 11 -3.39 0.22 31.27
CA ARG A 11 -2.97 0.64 29.93
C ARG A 11 -4.21 0.68 29.02
N SER A 12 -4.87 1.84 28.93
CA SER A 12 -5.67 2.17 27.76
C SER A 12 -4.66 2.49 26.66
N VAL A 13 -4.17 1.43 25.99
CA VAL A 13 -3.14 1.49 24.94
C VAL A 13 -3.44 2.60 23.91
N PHE A 14 -4.72 2.91 23.71
CA PHE A 14 -5.18 3.82 22.68
C PHE A 14 -5.05 5.34 22.96
N SER A 15 -5.07 5.81 24.22
CA SER A 15 -5.22 7.26 24.48
C SER A 15 -3.98 8.09 24.14
N GLY A 16 -2.81 7.47 24.19
CA GLY A 16 -1.54 8.11 23.88
C GLY A 16 -1.22 8.19 22.40
N GLU A 17 -1.63 7.17 21.65
CA GLU A 17 -1.25 6.98 20.25
C GLU A 17 -1.95 7.98 19.33
N VAL A 18 -3.19 8.39 19.64
CA VAL A 18 -3.95 9.40 18.87
C VAL A 18 -3.18 10.73 18.75
N GLN A 19 -2.29 11.05 19.69
CA GLN A 19 -1.47 12.26 19.62
C GLN A 19 -0.51 12.28 18.42
N CYS A 20 -0.21 11.13 17.81
CA CYS A 20 0.64 11.06 16.62
C CYS A 20 0.01 11.68 15.37
N ILE A 21 -1.32 11.92 15.36
CA ILE A 21 -2.02 12.61 14.26
C ILE A 21 -1.56 14.07 14.12
N VAL A 22 -1.19 14.72 15.23
CA VAL A 22 -0.82 16.14 15.22
C VAL A 22 0.66 16.30 14.91
N ILE A 23 0.96 16.56 13.63
CA ILE A 23 2.33 16.71 13.12
C ILE A 23 2.72 18.16 12.87
N LYS A 24 4.02 18.45 12.97
CA LYS A 24 4.60 19.74 12.54
C LYS A 24 4.77 19.74 11.03
N LYS A 25 4.29 20.80 10.36
CA LYS A 25 4.39 20.98 8.90
C LYS A 25 5.81 20.78 8.34
N ASN A 26 6.82 21.31 9.01
CA ASN A 26 8.18 21.34 8.46
C ASN A 26 8.93 20.01 8.64
N THR A 27 8.58 19.20 9.64
CA THR A 27 9.28 17.96 9.94
C THR A 27 8.46 16.73 9.60
N GLU A 28 7.15 16.88 9.42
CA GLU A 28 6.17 15.79 9.28
C GLU A 28 6.28 14.78 10.43
N LEU A 29 6.62 15.27 11.62
CA LEU A 29 6.75 14.48 12.84
C LEU A 29 5.87 15.07 13.95
N PRO A 30 5.39 14.25 14.89
CA PRO A 30 4.58 14.73 16.01
C PRO A 30 5.32 15.72 16.91
N GLY A 31 4.55 16.43 17.72
CA GLY A 31 5.06 17.34 18.74
C GLY A 31 5.93 16.66 19.82
N LYS A 32 6.58 17.49 20.64
CA LYS A 32 7.29 16.99 21.83
C LYS A 32 6.28 16.32 22.76
N GLY A 33 6.60 15.11 23.23
CA GLY A 33 5.73 14.33 24.13
C GLY A 33 5.32 12.96 23.60
N ILE A 34 5.33 12.78 22.27
CA ILE A 34 4.93 11.49 21.65
C ILE A 34 5.81 10.32 22.10
N ASN A 35 7.08 10.58 22.43
CA ASN A 35 8.05 9.56 22.85
C ASN A 35 7.56 8.71 24.04
N TRP A 36 6.67 9.23 24.89
CA TRP A 36 6.11 8.49 26.02
C TRP A 36 5.16 7.36 25.59
N PHE A 37 4.62 7.45 24.37
CA PHE A 37 3.62 6.55 23.82
C PHE A 37 4.18 5.63 22.73
N ILE A 38 5.46 5.76 22.40
CA ILE A 38 6.13 4.88 21.43
C ILE A 38 6.77 3.73 22.20
N GLU A 39 6.31 2.49 21.98
CA GLU A 39 6.87 1.31 22.65
C GLU A 39 8.39 1.18 22.43
N LYS A 40 8.86 1.56 21.23
CA LYS A 40 10.27 1.65 20.85
C LYS A 40 10.82 3.08 20.95
N SER A 41 10.55 3.77 22.06
CA SER A 41 10.91 5.18 22.25
C SER A 41 12.41 5.47 22.08
N GLU A 42 13.27 4.51 22.39
CA GLU A 42 14.73 4.65 22.26
C GLU A 42 15.19 4.55 20.80
N ASP A 43 14.60 3.63 20.02
CA ASP A 43 14.81 3.52 18.57
C ASP A 43 14.27 4.77 17.87
N PHE A 44 13.10 5.25 18.31
CA PHE A 44 12.53 6.47 17.78
C PHE A 44 13.40 7.70 18.06
N LYS A 45 14.05 7.82 19.22
CA LYS A 45 14.96 8.96 19.49
C LYS A 45 16.18 8.93 18.57
N LYS A 46 16.79 7.75 18.42
CA LYS A 46 18.05 7.52 17.70
C LYS A 46 17.88 7.46 16.19
N GLY A 47 16.69 7.14 15.70
CA GLY A 47 16.39 6.99 14.28
C GLY A 47 16.62 8.27 13.47
N SER A 48 17.01 8.07 12.22
CA SER A 48 16.97 9.07 11.16
C SER A 48 15.55 9.63 10.97
N PRO A 49 15.39 10.78 10.29
CA PRO A 49 14.06 11.31 9.97
C PRO A 49 13.17 10.31 9.23
N SER A 50 13.73 9.45 8.37
CA SER A 50 12.99 8.44 7.62
C SER A 50 12.48 7.31 8.53
N GLU A 51 13.34 6.78 9.40
CA GLU A 51 12.97 5.72 10.36
C GLU A 51 11.91 6.21 11.35
N LYS A 52 12.06 7.46 11.82
CA LYS A 52 11.04 8.12 12.65
C LYS A 52 9.69 8.18 11.94
N LYS A 53 9.66 8.61 10.66
CA LYS A 53 8.41 8.65 9.88
C LYS A 53 7.80 7.26 9.70
N GLN A 54 8.60 6.22 9.49
CA GLN A 54 8.10 4.86 9.37
C GLN A 54 7.39 4.41 10.65
N LEU A 55 8.00 4.62 11.82
CA LEU A 55 7.40 4.30 13.11
C LEU A 55 6.10 5.09 13.35
N ILE A 56 6.05 6.38 12.97
CA ILE A 56 4.82 7.18 13.08
C ILE A 56 3.74 6.68 12.12
N ASN A 57 4.09 6.27 10.90
CA ASN A 57 3.12 5.72 9.96
C ASN A 57 2.49 4.41 10.47
N GLU A 58 3.27 3.57 11.16
CA GLU A 58 2.75 2.37 11.81
C GLU A 58 1.74 2.73 12.91
N MET A 59 2.07 3.68 13.78
CA MET A 59 1.14 4.16 14.81
C MET A 59 -0.12 4.82 14.22
N LEU A 60 0.04 5.67 13.20
CA LEU A 60 -1.09 6.30 12.51
C LEU A 60 -2.00 5.26 11.90
N PHE A 61 -1.45 4.18 11.35
CA PHE A 61 -2.26 3.07 10.87
C PHE A 61 -3.09 2.50 12.02
N ASP A 62 -2.48 2.14 13.15
CA ASP A 62 -3.20 1.58 14.30
C ASP A 62 -4.31 2.52 14.78
N VAL A 63 -4.00 3.81 14.87
CA VAL A 63 -4.96 4.87 15.23
C VAL A 63 -6.12 4.94 14.23
N PHE A 64 -5.88 5.01 12.93
CA PHE A 64 -6.95 5.12 11.94
C PHE A 64 -7.80 3.84 11.80
N HIS A 65 -7.26 2.67 12.16
CA HIS A 65 -7.95 1.39 12.05
C HIS A 65 -8.52 0.88 13.38
N TYR A 66 -8.56 1.72 14.40
CA TYR A 66 -9.09 1.33 15.70
C TYR A 66 -10.59 1.05 15.65
N GLU A 67 -10.95 -0.21 15.79
CA GLU A 67 -12.33 -0.70 15.62
C GLU A 67 -13.35 -0.06 16.59
N LYS A 68 -12.88 0.50 17.71
CA LYS A 68 -13.76 1.07 18.75
C LYS A 68 -13.92 2.59 18.63
N TRP A 69 -13.52 3.22 17.51
CA TRP A 69 -13.83 4.63 17.24
C TRP A 69 -15.30 5.01 17.48
N PRO A 70 -16.30 4.20 17.12
CA PRO A 70 -17.71 4.52 17.42
C PRO A 70 -17.97 4.74 18.91
N LYS A 71 -17.35 3.94 19.79
CA LYS A 71 -17.48 4.09 21.26
C LYS A 71 -16.80 5.36 21.76
N VAL A 72 -15.69 5.75 21.14
CA VAL A 72 -14.98 7.00 21.47
C VAL A 72 -15.85 8.20 21.09
N LEU A 73 -16.45 8.19 19.89
CA LEU A 73 -17.35 9.24 19.44
C LEU A 73 -18.59 9.36 20.34
N GLU A 74 -19.20 8.23 20.68
CA GLU A 74 -20.34 8.17 21.62
C GLU A 74 -19.97 8.77 22.98
N HIS A 75 -18.82 8.39 23.56
CA HIS A 75 -18.37 8.90 24.85
C HIS A 75 -18.21 10.42 24.87
N PHE A 76 -17.73 11.02 23.78
CA PHE A 76 -17.55 12.47 23.66
C PHE A 76 -18.77 13.18 23.08
N ASN A 77 -19.87 12.47 22.85
CA ASN A 77 -21.09 13.00 22.24
C ASN A 77 -20.82 13.69 20.88
N LEU A 78 -19.92 13.09 20.09
CA LEU A 78 -19.54 13.55 18.76
C LEU A 78 -20.29 12.75 17.70
N GLU A 79 -20.81 13.45 16.68
CA GLU A 79 -21.41 12.78 15.53
C GLU A 79 -20.31 12.20 14.62
N SER A 80 -20.47 10.94 14.24
CA SER A 80 -19.65 10.36 13.18
C SER A 80 -20.05 11.01 11.87
N ASN A 81 -19.25 11.96 11.39
CA ASN A 81 -19.31 12.39 9.99
C ASN A 81 -18.73 11.28 9.13
N ASN A 82 -19.47 10.17 9.06
CA ASN A 82 -19.38 9.22 7.97
C ASN A 82 -19.92 9.94 6.75
N LEU A 83 -19.17 10.91 6.21
CA LEU A 83 -19.31 11.21 4.80
C LEU A 83 -19.12 9.85 4.14
N PRO A 84 -20.13 9.28 3.48
CA PRO A 84 -19.91 8.08 2.72
C PRO A 84 -18.99 8.52 1.59
N ILE A 85 -17.68 8.41 1.80
CA ILE A 85 -16.78 8.12 0.71
C ILE A 85 -17.40 6.85 0.18
N LYS A 86 -18.12 6.94 -0.95
CA LYS A 86 -18.59 5.76 -1.66
C LYS A 86 -17.38 4.86 -1.69
N THR A 87 -17.40 3.77 -0.92
CA THR A 87 -16.33 2.77 -0.94
C THR A 87 -16.07 2.55 -2.41
N PHE A 88 -14.85 2.86 -2.86
CA PHE A 88 -14.50 2.71 -4.26
C PHE A 88 -14.48 1.21 -4.52
N THR A 89 -15.65 0.64 -4.76
CA THR A 89 -15.85 -0.76 -5.10
C THR A 89 -15.28 -0.97 -6.50
N GLN A 90 -14.81 -2.19 -6.80
CA GLN A 90 -14.34 -2.55 -8.13
C GLN A 90 -15.37 -2.21 -9.24
N SER A 91 -16.67 -2.22 -8.92
CA SER A 91 -17.75 -1.80 -9.83
C SER A 91 -17.65 -0.34 -10.32
N ASN A 92 -16.98 0.55 -9.58
CA ASN A 92 -16.77 1.94 -9.99
C ASN A 92 -15.52 2.08 -10.89
N GLY A 93 -14.57 1.15 -10.82
CA GLY A 93 -13.36 1.15 -11.67
C GLY A 93 -13.66 0.79 -13.13
N SER A 94 -14.61 -0.11 -13.38
CA SER A 94 -15.04 -0.48 -14.73
C SER A 94 -15.72 0.66 -15.50
N ALA A 95 -16.31 1.62 -14.80
CA ALA A 95 -16.90 2.82 -15.39
C ALA A 95 -15.85 3.84 -15.88
N LEU A 96 -14.58 3.66 -15.48
CA LEU A 96 -13.46 4.53 -15.80
C LEU A 96 -12.57 3.99 -16.92
N LYS A 97 -13.07 3.06 -17.76
CA LYS A 97 -12.37 2.58 -18.96
C LYS A 97 -12.16 3.73 -19.96
N ILE A 98 -11.09 4.51 -19.77
CA ILE A 98 -10.60 5.45 -20.76
C ILE A 98 -9.98 4.59 -21.87
N LYS A 99 -10.58 4.60 -23.06
CA LYS A 99 -10.03 3.92 -24.24
C LYS A 99 -8.63 4.47 -24.51
N SER A 100 -7.62 3.62 -24.35
CA SER A 100 -6.26 3.94 -24.79
C SER A 100 -6.17 3.73 -26.31
N ASN A 101 -5.56 4.66 -27.03
CA ASN A 101 -5.42 4.63 -28.49
C ASN A 101 -4.28 3.70 -28.99
N GLY A 102 -3.79 2.78 -28.16
CA GLY A 102 -2.74 1.82 -28.52
C GLY A 102 -3.24 0.39 -28.46
N GLY A 103 -3.04 -0.37 -29.54
CA GLY A 103 -3.30 -1.81 -29.55
C GLY A 103 -2.18 -2.57 -28.83
N GLU A 104 -2.55 -3.43 -27.88
CA GLU A 104 -1.65 -4.41 -27.29
C GLU A 104 -1.17 -5.39 -28.37
N SER A 105 0.14 -5.70 -28.40
CA SER A 105 0.65 -6.73 -29.32
C SER A 105 0.24 -8.14 -28.89
N GLU A 106 0.10 -9.05 -29.86
CA GLU A 106 -0.20 -10.46 -29.59
C GLU A 106 0.86 -11.12 -28.69
N PHE A 107 2.13 -10.73 -28.80
CA PHE A 107 3.20 -11.22 -27.92
C PHE A 107 3.02 -10.78 -26.47
N HIS A 108 2.64 -9.52 -26.25
CA HIS A 108 2.37 -9.01 -24.90
C HIS A 108 1.14 -9.71 -24.28
N LYS A 109 0.08 -9.89 -25.08
CA LYS A 109 -1.13 -10.59 -24.65
C LYS A 109 -0.85 -12.05 -24.28
N ASN A 110 -0.14 -12.78 -25.13
CA ASN A 110 0.20 -14.18 -24.88
C ASN A 110 1.09 -14.36 -23.64
N LEU A 111 2.08 -13.48 -23.44
CA LEU A 111 2.91 -13.50 -22.23
C LEU A 111 2.09 -13.24 -20.98
N LYS A 112 1.20 -12.23 -21.02
CA LYS A 112 0.29 -11.88 -19.93
C LYS A 112 -0.62 -13.05 -19.55
N GLU A 113 -1.26 -13.67 -20.52
CA GLU A 113 -2.12 -14.84 -20.30
C GLU A 113 -1.36 -16.07 -19.82
N THR A 114 -0.13 -16.28 -20.31
CA THR A 114 0.71 -17.42 -19.90
C THR A 114 1.12 -17.27 -18.43
N ILE A 115 1.59 -16.10 -18.03
CA ILE A 115 2.01 -15.85 -16.63
C ILE A 115 0.79 -15.90 -15.70
N SER A 116 -0.35 -15.31 -16.09
CA SER A 116 -1.54 -15.27 -15.21
C SER A 116 -2.10 -16.65 -14.89
N LYS A 117 -1.97 -17.62 -15.82
CA LYS A 117 -2.42 -19.01 -15.65
C LYS A 117 -1.35 -19.92 -15.02
N ASN A 118 -0.09 -19.48 -14.96
CA ASN A 118 1.04 -20.29 -14.48
C ASN A 118 1.90 -19.51 -13.44
N PRO A 119 1.38 -19.23 -12.24
CA PRO A 119 2.08 -18.47 -11.20
C PRO A 119 3.43 -19.08 -10.79
N ASP A 120 3.60 -20.39 -10.95
CA ASP A 120 4.84 -21.11 -10.64
C ASP A 120 6.04 -20.64 -11.46
N LEU A 121 5.82 -20.07 -12.66
CA LEU A 121 6.88 -19.46 -13.47
C LEU A 121 7.62 -18.34 -12.72
N LEU A 122 6.96 -17.71 -11.74
CA LEU A 122 7.50 -16.61 -10.93
C LEU A 122 7.68 -16.99 -9.46
N ASN A 123 7.72 -18.30 -9.15
CA ASN A 123 7.78 -18.84 -7.78
C ASN A 123 6.60 -18.38 -6.90
N LEU A 124 5.40 -18.21 -7.47
CA LEU A 124 4.20 -17.77 -6.77
C LEU A 124 3.27 -18.94 -6.40
N LYS A 125 3.81 -19.99 -5.78
CA LYS A 125 3.10 -21.25 -5.46
C LYS A 125 1.83 -21.11 -4.61
N ASN A 126 1.67 -19.99 -3.91
CA ASN A 126 0.50 -19.72 -3.05
C ASN A 126 -0.65 -19.04 -3.81
N TYR A 127 -0.60 -19.00 -5.14
CA TYR A 127 -1.56 -18.35 -6.00
C TYR A 127 -2.05 -19.33 -7.07
N VAL A 128 -3.30 -19.20 -7.52
CA VAL A 128 -3.93 -20.13 -8.47
C VAL A 128 -4.00 -19.51 -9.87
N VAL A 129 -4.70 -18.39 -10.02
CA VAL A 129 -4.81 -17.64 -11.27
C VAL A 129 -4.71 -16.15 -10.96
N GLY A 130 -4.01 -15.41 -11.81
CA GLY A 130 -3.89 -13.95 -11.74
C GLY A 130 -4.98 -13.27 -12.54
N GLU A 131 -5.45 -12.12 -12.05
CA GLU A 131 -6.38 -11.25 -12.77
C GLU A 131 -5.59 -10.42 -13.77
N THR A 132 -5.92 -10.53 -15.06
CA THR A 132 -5.27 -9.74 -16.13
C THR A 132 -6.00 -8.42 -16.35
N GLU A 133 -5.27 -7.37 -16.72
CA GLU A 133 -5.83 -6.03 -16.96
C GLU A 133 -6.62 -5.49 -15.76
N TYR A 134 -6.03 -5.61 -14.56
CA TYR A 134 -6.66 -5.12 -13.35
C TYR A 134 -6.72 -3.58 -13.37
N PHE A 135 -7.93 -3.02 -13.28
CA PHE A 135 -8.17 -1.58 -13.27
C PHE A 135 -8.29 -1.04 -11.85
N PHE A 136 -7.50 -0.01 -11.55
CA PHE A 136 -7.65 0.76 -10.33
C PHE A 136 -8.76 1.81 -10.46
N PRO A 137 -9.34 2.25 -9.34
CA PRO A 137 -10.21 3.44 -9.31
C PRO A 137 -9.53 4.72 -9.82
N SER A 138 -8.19 4.77 -9.90
CA SER A 138 -7.44 5.86 -10.53
C SER A 138 -7.47 5.84 -12.07
N ALA A 139 -8.19 4.88 -12.67
CA ALA A 139 -8.21 4.58 -14.11
C ALA A 139 -6.89 4.04 -14.68
N ASP A 140 -5.91 3.73 -13.82
CA ASP A 140 -4.72 2.99 -14.21
C ASP A 140 -5.02 1.50 -14.39
N ALA A 141 -4.27 0.85 -15.27
CA ALA A 141 -4.32 -0.60 -15.48
C ALA A 141 -2.93 -1.22 -15.30
N ILE A 142 -2.88 -2.34 -14.59
CA ILE A 142 -1.71 -3.21 -14.47
C ILE A 142 -1.93 -4.49 -15.29
N ASP A 143 -0.85 -5.16 -15.67
CA ASP A 143 -0.97 -6.29 -16.60
C ASP A 143 -1.54 -7.52 -15.90
N ILE A 144 -1.02 -7.87 -14.72
CA ILE A 144 -1.48 -9.02 -13.92
C ILE A 144 -1.44 -8.70 -12.43
N LEU A 145 -2.49 -9.06 -11.70
CA LEU A 145 -2.57 -9.01 -10.24
C LEU A 145 -2.80 -10.40 -9.67
N PHE A 146 -1.94 -10.81 -8.75
CA PHE A 146 -2.15 -11.97 -7.89
C PHE A 146 -2.43 -11.49 -6.47
N GLU A 147 -3.55 -11.88 -5.89
CA GLU A 147 -3.95 -11.44 -4.54
C GLU A 147 -4.42 -12.63 -3.70
N ASN A 148 -3.92 -12.74 -2.46
CA ASN A 148 -4.43 -13.67 -1.46
C ASN A 148 -4.70 -12.91 -0.14
N SER A 149 -4.95 -13.62 0.97
CA SER A 149 -5.24 -12.98 2.25
C SER A 149 -4.05 -12.23 2.87
N LYS A 150 -2.82 -12.56 2.50
CA LYS A 150 -1.58 -12.04 3.13
C LYS A 150 -0.77 -11.10 2.23
N SER A 151 -0.86 -11.24 0.91
CA SER A 151 -0.01 -10.52 -0.02
C SER A 151 -0.66 -10.28 -1.37
N ILE A 152 -0.23 -9.18 -1.99
CA ILE A 152 -0.55 -8.75 -3.35
C ILE A 152 0.75 -8.79 -4.16
N VAL A 153 0.72 -9.40 -5.33
CA VAL A 153 1.83 -9.43 -6.29
C VAL A 153 1.35 -8.85 -7.60
N GLU A 154 1.94 -7.73 -8.02
CA GLU A 154 1.72 -7.13 -9.33
C GLU A 154 2.82 -7.54 -10.29
N ILE A 155 2.43 -7.88 -11.52
CA ILE A 155 3.36 -8.23 -12.58
C ILE A 155 3.19 -7.23 -13.73
N LYS A 156 4.30 -6.58 -14.08
CA LYS A 156 4.45 -5.85 -15.33
C LYS A 156 5.15 -6.75 -16.35
N VAL A 157 4.56 -6.95 -17.52
CA VAL A 157 5.14 -7.80 -18.56
C VAL A 157 5.80 -6.96 -19.66
N LYS A 158 6.87 -7.50 -20.24
CA LYS A 158 7.52 -7.00 -21.45
C LYS A 158 7.87 -8.19 -22.33
N SER A 159 7.28 -8.21 -23.52
CA SER A 159 7.44 -9.31 -24.46
C SER A 159 8.77 -9.22 -25.18
N LYS A 160 9.06 -10.23 -26.00
CA LYS A 160 10.32 -10.32 -26.76
C LYS A 160 10.55 -9.18 -27.76
N ILE A 161 9.52 -8.40 -28.07
CA ILE A 161 9.62 -7.23 -28.96
C ILE A 161 9.88 -5.92 -28.19
N SER A 162 9.88 -5.96 -26.85
CA SER A 162 10.18 -4.80 -26.02
C SER A 162 11.65 -4.42 -26.16
N ASN A 163 11.90 -3.20 -26.62
CA ASN A 163 13.23 -2.61 -26.66
C ASN A 163 13.65 -2.08 -25.28
N GLU A 164 14.89 -1.61 -25.16
CA GLU A 164 15.45 -1.10 -23.91
C GLU A 164 14.60 0.03 -23.30
N ALA A 165 14.17 1.00 -24.12
CA ALA A 165 13.32 2.09 -23.66
C ALA A 165 11.98 1.59 -23.08
N ASP A 166 11.40 0.55 -23.68
CA ASP A 166 10.17 -0.07 -23.18
C ASP A 166 10.39 -0.87 -21.89
N ILE A 167 11.55 -1.51 -21.72
CA ILE A 167 11.95 -2.18 -20.48
C ILE A 167 12.14 -1.15 -19.35
N ILE A 168 12.87 -0.06 -19.61
CA ILE A 168 13.04 1.06 -18.66
C ILE A 168 11.67 1.61 -18.25
N ARG A 169 10.78 1.84 -19.23
CA ARG A 169 9.39 2.24 -18.95
C ARG A 169 8.68 1.24 -18.05
N GLY A 170 8.89 -0.07 -18.27
CA GLY A 170 8.39 -1.14 -17.40
C GLY A 170 8.86 -1.03 -15.95
N MET A 171 10.14 -0.69 -15.73
CA MET A 171 10.70 -0.49 -14.39
C MET A 171 10.04 0.70 -13.67
N PHE A 172 9.83 1.82 -14.37
CA PHE A 172 9.11 2.96 -13.79
C PHE A 172 7.62 2.66 -13.56
N GLN A 173 7.00 1.84 -14.42
CA GLN A 173 5.62 1.40 -14.21
C GLN A 173 5.49 0.53 -12.96
N CYS A 174 6.45 -0.36 -12.69
CA CYS A 174 6.52 -1.13 -11.45
C CYS A 174 6.49 -0.22 -10.21
N ILE A 175 7.34 0.82 -10.18
CA ILE A 175 7.38 1.80 -9.08
C ILE A 175 6.07 2.58 -8.98
N LYS A 176 5.53 3.02 -10.13
CA LYS A 176 4.27 3.77 -10.18
C LYS A 176 3.12 2.97 -9.59
N TYR A 177 2.98 1.70 -9.96
CA TYR A 177 1.80 0.90 -9.64
C TYR A 177 1.82 0.26 -8.25
N GLU A 178 2.96 0.27 -7.56
CA GLU A 178 2.99 0.00 -6.12
C GLU A 178 2.11 0.99 -5.34
N SER A 179 2.09 2.27 -5.75
CA SER A 179 1.36 3.33 -5.02
C SER A 179 -0.17 3.15 -5.03
N PRO A 180 -0.85 2.88 -6.16
CA PRO A 180 -2.27 2.53 -6.19
C PRO A 180 -2.64 1.28 -5.36
N ILE A 181 -1.76 0.27 -5.32
CA ILE A 181 -1.98 -0.94 -4.51
C ILE A 181 -1.93 -0.59 -3.02
N GLU A 182 -0.94 0.20 -2.62
CA GLU A 182 -0.81 0.71 -1.26
C GLU A 182 -2.02 1.58 -0.86
N ALA A 183 -2.49 2.45 -1.75
CA ALA A 183 -3.70 3.22 -1.54
C ALA A 183 -4.94 2.33 -1.36
N LYS A 184 -5.10 1.28 -2.18
CA LYS A 184 -6.17 0.28 -2.03
C LYS A 184 -6.08 -0.42 -0.68
N ASN A 185 -4.88 -0.83 -0.25
CA ASN A 185 -4.66 -1.44 1.05
C ASN A 185 -5.14 -0.54 2.20
N ARG A 186 -4.73 0.74 2.19
CA ARG A 186 -5.11 1.73 3.21
C ARG A 186 -6.61 1.99 3.25
N VAL A 187 -7.24 2.18 2.09
CA VAL A 187 -8.69 2.41 2.00
C VAL A 187 -9.50 1.21 2.53
N ASN A 188 -8.98 -0.01 2.32
CA ASN A 188 -9.64 -1.25 2.74
C ASN A 188 -9.24 -1.72 4.15
N GLY A 189 -8.38 -0.97 4.86
CA GLY A 189 -7.80 -1.40 6.14
C GLY A 189 -6.98 -2.68 6.10
N SER A 190 -6.40 -3.00 4.94
CA SER A 190 -5.55 -4.15 4.70
C SER A 190 -4.08 -3.81 4.92
N ARG A 191 -3.31 -4.78 5.45
CA ARG A 191 -1.83 -4.74 5.54
C ARG A 191 -1.16 -5.80 4.68
N LYS A 192 -1.77 -6.19 3.56
CA LYS A 192 -1.20 -7.19 2.66
C LYS A 192 0.17 -6.72 2.18
N LYS A 193 1.17 -7.60 2.28
CA LYS A 193 2.51 -7.33 1.74
C LYS A 193 2.42 -7.12 0.22
N ILE A 194 3.05 -6.08 -0.29
CA ILE A 194 3.08 -5.79 -1.72
C ILE A 194 4.42 -6.28 -2.28
N ARG A 195 4.36 -6.95 -3.43
CA ARG A 195 5.52 -7.29 -4.24
C ARG A 195 5.23 -6.89 -5.68
N VAL A 196 6.22 -6.31 -6.34
CA VAL A 196 6.14 -5.91 -7.74
C VAL A 196 7.21 -6.66 -8.52
N ILE A 197 6.86 -7.18 -9.70
CA ILE A 197 7.76 -7.96 -10.54
C ILE A 197 7.68 -7.45 -11.98
N LEU A 198 8.83 -7.11 -12.55
CA LEU A 198 9.00 -6.94 -13.99
C LEU A 198 9.33 -8.31 -14.61
N ALA A 199 8.42 -8.86 -15.41
CA ALA A 199 8.60 -10.11 -16.14
C ALA A 199 8.99 -9.83 -17.60
N LEU A 200 10.14 -10.35 -18.01
CA LEU A 200 10.66 -10.21 -19.37
C LEU A 200 10.60 -11.55 -20.10
N GLU A 201 10.18 -11.55 -21.37
CA GLU A 201 10.34 -12.72 -22.25
C GLU A 201 11.78 -12.86 -22.79
N ASN A 202 12.52 -11.75 -22.84
CA ASN A 202 13.94 -11.70 -23.22
C ASN A 202 14.86 -11.59 -21.99
N GLU A 203 16.16 -11.79 -22.21
CA GLU A 203 17.17 -11.47 -21.20
C GLU A 203 17.13 -9.99 -20.79
N PHE A 204 17.42 -9.74 -19.51
CA PHE A 204 17.55 -8.38 -19.00
C PHE A 204 18.75 -7.67 -19.66
N PRO A 205 18.61 -6.43 -20.17
CA PRO A 205 19.71 -5.74 -20.84
C PRO A 205 20.90 -5.53 -19.91
N LYS A 206 22.07 -6.07 -20.29
CA LYS A 206 23.27 -6.05 -19.45
C LYS A 206 23.76 -4.64 -19.13
N ASN A 207 23.52 -3.69 -20.04
CA ASN A 207 23.86 -2.27 -19.85
C ASN A 207 22.99 -1.55 -18.81
N LEU A 208 21.88 -2.14 -18.38
CA LEU A 208 21.06 -1.65 -17.29
C LEU A 208 21.44 -2.26 -15.93
N LEU A 209 22.37 -3.22 -15.90
CA LEU A 209 22.94 -3.74 -14.66
C LEU A 209 23.96 -2.74 -14.12
N ILE A 210 23.91 -2.49 -12.81
CA ILE A 210 24.96 -1.73 -12.14
C ILE A 210 26.21 -2.60 -12.14
N SER A 211 27.29 -2.10 -12.75
CA SER A 211 28.63 -2.68 -12.61
C SER A 211 28.96 -2.74 -11.12
N THR A 212 28.95 -3.94 -10.56
CA THR A 212 29.31 -4.19 -9.15
C THR A 212 30.76 -4.59 -9.04
#